data_AF-A0A6U6DU36-F1
#
_entry.id   AF-A0A6U6DU36-F1
#
_cell.length_a   1.000
_cell.length_b   1.000
_cell.length_c   1.000
_cell.angle_alpha   90.00
_cell.angle_beta   90.00
_cell.angle_gamma   90.00
#
_symmetry.space_group_name_H-M   'P 1'
#
loop_
_entity.id
_entity.type
_entity.pdbx_description
1 polymer ?
#
loop_
_entity_poly.entity_id
_entity_poly.type
_entity_poly.pdbx_seq_one_letter_code
_entity_poly.pdbx_strand_id
1 'polypeptide(L)'
;YDRSRKFYAKALRVRRSALGKRHPFVAVTLHRMGRFHVDCDHDWIEAERRLGEAREIYLETNGDDENGPRVVEVDEYLGRCRRERAHAPLPSPPAAAEVHADVPRSTTPSRDDESDGEE
;
A
#
# COMPACT_ATOMS: atom_id res chain seq x y z
N TYR A 1 -5.86 18.30 -4.52
CA TYR A 1 -5.07 17.29 -3.78
C TYR A 1 -3.77 16.92 -4.51
N ASP A 2 -3.78 16.75 -5.84
CA ASP A 2 -2.59 16.43 -6.65
C ASP A 2 -1.35 17.29 -6.44
N ARG A 3 -1.50 18.61 -6.29
CA ARG A 3 -0.37 19.51 -6.04
C ARG A 3 0.34 19.15 -4.73
N SER A 4 -0.41 18.86 -3.66
CA SER A 4 0.14 18.48 -2.35
C SER A 4 0.95 17.18 -2.45
N ARG A 5 0.41 16.17 -3.14
CA ARG A 5 1.10 14.88 -3.38
C ARG A 5 2.42 15.07 -4.15
N LYS A 6 2.43 15.94 -5.17
CA LYS A 6 3.65 16.28 -5.94
C LYS A 6 4.68 17.01 -5.07
N PHE A 7 4.24 17.95 -4.22
CA PHE A 7 5.14 18.66 -3.32
C PHE A 7 5.77 17.73 -2.28
N TYR A 8 4.97 16.86 -1.66
CA TYR A 8 5.50 15.90 -0.70
C TYR A 8 6.42 14.87 -1.35
N ALA A 9 6.10 14.37 -2.55
CA ALA A 9 6.99 13.46 -3.29
C ALA A 9 8.34 14.13 -3.64
N LYS A 10 8.32 15.41 -4.03
CA LYS A 10 9.54 16.18 -4.27
C LYS A 10 10.33 16.40 -2.98
N ALA A 11 9.66 16.78 -1.90
CA ALA A 11 10.28 16.96 -0.58
C ALA A 11 10.91 15.65 -0.08
N LEU A 12 10.23 14.52 -0.25
CA LEU A 12 10.74 13.19 0.12
C LEU A 12 12.01 12.86 -0.66
N ARG A 13 12.02 13.11 -1.98
CA ARG A 13 13.19 12.86 -2.83
C ARG A 13 14.39 13.70 -2.40
N VAL A 14 14.19 15.01 -2.21
CA VAL A 14 15.25 15.92 -1.76
C VAL A 14 15.77 15.53 -0.38
N ARG A 15 14.88 15.25 0.57
CA ARG A 15 15.25 14.87 1.95
C ARG A 15 15.98 13.52 1.98
N ARG A 16 15.55 12.53 1.19
CA ARG A 16 16.27 11.24 1.07
C ARG A 16 17.66 11.40 0.46
N SER A 17 17.82 12.28 -0.53
CA SER A 17 19.13 12.55 -1.15
C SER A 17 20.05 13.38 -0.28
N ALA A 18 19.53 14.37 0.45
CA ALA A 18 20.34 15.30 1.24
C ALA A 18 20.70 14.77 2.64
N LEU A 19 19.76 14.04 3.28
CA LEU A 19 19.88 13.65 4.69
C LEU A 19 20.00 12.13 4.87
N GLY A 20 19.77 11.35 3.81
CA GLY A 20 19.71 9.89 3.86
C GLY A 20 18.31 9.35 4.10
N LYS A 21 18.10 8.07 3.75
CA LYS A 21 16.77 7.42 3.78
C LYS A 21 16.18 7.25 5.18
N ARG A 22 17.03 7.11 6.20
CA ARG A 22 16.66 6.86 7.59
C ARG A 22 16.70 8.13 8.46
N HIS A 23 16.66 9.31 7.84
CA HIS A 23 16.68 10.56 8.60
C HIS A 23 15.29 10.87 9.18
N PRO A 24 15.18 11.42 10.40
CA PRO A 24 13.88 11.68 11.05
C PRO A 24 13.05 12.72 10.28
N PHE A 25 13.67 13.61 9.52
CA PHE A 25 12.93 14.51 8.61
C PHE A 25 12.29 13.80 7.42
N VAL A 26 12.80 12.64 6.98
CA VAL A 26 12.13 11.80 5.98
C VAL A 26 10.87 11.20 6.60
N ALA A 27 10.96 10.68 7.84
CA ALA A 27 9.80 10.18 8.59
C ALA A 27 8.72 11.25 8.80
N VAL A 28 9.10 12.49 9.17
CA VAL A 28 8.15 13.61 9.29
C VAL A 28 7.41 13.89 7.98
N THR A 29 8.10 13.73 6.84
CA THR A 29 7.49 13.92 5.52
C THR A 29 6.47 12.84 5.22
N LEU A 30 6.83 11.58 5.49
CA LEU A 30 5.96 10.41 5.28
C LEU A 30 4.74 10.46 6.19
N HIS A 31 4.92 10.83 7.46
CA HIS A 31 3.82 11.03 8.41
C HIS A 31 2.82 12.08 7.89
N ARG A 32 3.30 13.25 7.45
CA ARG A 32 2.45 14.30 6.90
C ARG A 32 1.70 13.86 5.63
N MET A 33 2.33 13.03 4.80
CA MET A 33 1.66 12.44 3.62
C MET A 33 0.55 11.47 4.04
N GLY A 34 0.82 10.59 5.01
CA GLY A 34 -0.17 9.62 5.49
C GLY A 34 -1.40 10.31 6.08
N ARG A 35 -1.18 11.29 6.96
CA ARG A 35 -2.25 12.12 7.53
C ARG A 35 -3.06 12.88 6.47
N PHE A 36 -2.41 13.38 5.42
CA PHE A 36 -3.11 14.01 4.31
C PHE A 36 -4.01 13.02 3.55
N HIS A 37 -3.56 11.79 3.32
CA HIS A 37 -4.38 10.76 2.68
C HIS A 37 -5.59 10.37 3.55
N VAL A 38 -5.43 10.34 4.88
CA VAL A 38 -6.51 10.13 5.84
C VAL A 38 -7.56 11.24 5.77
N ASP A 39 -7.14 12.51 5.82
CA ASP A 39 -8.07 13.63 5.96
C ASP A 39 -8.69 14.08 4.62
N CYS A 40 -8.01 13.84 3.50
CA CYS A 40 -8.41 14.40 2.21
C CYS A 40 -8.82 13.36 1.16
N ASP A 41 -8.04 12.28 1.00
CA ASP A 41 -8.30 11.28 -0.06
C ASP A 41 -9.16 10.10 0.45
N HIS A 42 -9.28 9.93 1.77
CA HIS A 42 -9.82 8.71 2.41
C HIS A 42 -9.15 7.42 1.88
N ASP A 43 -7.90 7.55 1.39
CA ASP A 43 -7.11 6.43 0.89
C ASP A 43 -6.31 5.84 2.06
N TRP A 44 -7.01 5.00 2.82
CA TRP A 44 -6.48 4.39 4.03
C TRP A 44 -5.33 3.40 3.75
N ILE A 45 -5.31 2.78 2.58
CA ILE A 45 -4.27 1.80 2.21
C ILE A 45 -2.94 2.51 1.97
N GLU A 46 -2.95 3.56 1.15
CA GLU A 46 -1.72 4.33 0.90
C GLU A 46 -1.30 5.09 2.17
N ALA A 47 -2.24 5.58 2.96
CA ALA A 47 -1.96 6.20 4.25
C ALA A 47 -1.23 5.23 5.21
N GLU A 48 -1.73 4.01 5.40
CA GLU A 48 -1.10 3.00 6.25
C GLU A 48 0.33 2.68 5.79
N ARG A 49 0.53 2.55 4.48
CA ARG A 49 1.87 2.29 3.94
C ARG A 49 2.86 3.41 4.29
N ARG A 50 2.45 4.68 4.10
CA ARG A 50 3.32 5.84 4.39
C ARG A 50 3.56 6.03 5.88
N LEU A 51 2.54 5.82 6.70
CA LEU A 51 2.66 5.87 8.16
C LEU A 51 3.55 4.74 8.69
N GLY A 52 3.45 3.53 8.13
CA GLY A 52 4.33 2.40 8.46
C GLY A 52 5.81 2.69 8.17
N GLU A 53 6.12 3.21 6.98
CA GLU A 53 7.50 3.65 6.64
C GLU A 53 8.00 4.75 7.60
N ALA A 54 7.13 5.69 8.00
CA ALA A 54 7.49 6.74 8.95
C ALA A 54 7.80 6.18 10.34
N ARG A 55 6.98 5.24 10.82
CA ARG A 55 7.13 4.58 12.11
C ARG A 55 8.46 3.85 12.20
N GLU A 56 8.79 3.05 11.18
CA GLU A 56 10.05 2.31 11.12
C GLU A 56 11.27 3.24 11.23
N ILE A 57 11.28 4.33 10.45
CA ILE A 57 12.39 5.30 10.52
C ILE A 57 12.46 5.98 11.90
N TYR A 58 11.33 6.31 12.53
CA TYR A 58 11.34 6.86 13.88
C TYR A 58 11.91 5.88 14.90
N LEU A 59 11.51 4.61 14.85
CA LEU A 59 12.07 3.56 15.72
C LEU A 59 13.57 3.36 15.50
N GLU A 60 14.02 3.45 14.24
CA GLU A 60 15.43 3.28 13.88
C GLU A 60 16.31 4.49 14.21
N THR A 61 15.77 5.70 14.17
CA THR A 61 16.55 6.92 14.42
C THR A 61 16.61 7.26 15.90
N ASN A 62 15.52 7.06 16.63
CA ASN A 62 15.32 7.76 17.89
C ASN A 62 15.90 7.06 19.12
N GLY A 63 16.55 5.90 18.98
CA GLY A 63 17.29 5.21 20.05
C GLY A 63 16.44 4.64 21.18
N ASP A 64 15.42 5.36 21.64
CA ASP A 64 14.59 5.01 22.78
C ASP A 64 13.15 5.53 22.61
N ASP A 65 12.24 4.73 23.18
CA ASP A 65 10.80 4.84 23.37
C ASP A 65 9.89 4.67 22.14
N GLU A 66 9.27 3.48 22.07
CA GLU A 66 8.02 3.18 21.37
C GLU A 66 6.91 4.21 21.67
N ASN A 67 7.02 4.92 22.81
CA ASN A 67 6.12 5.97 23.27
C ASN A 67 6.57 7.39 22.93
N GLY A 68 7.56 7.58 22.05
CA GLY A 68 7.95 8.91 21.60
C GLY A 68 6.75 9.66 20.99
N PRO A 69 6.64 10.99 21.17
CA PRO A 69 5.47 11.76 20.72
C PRO A 69 5.22 11.63 19.22
N ARG A 70 6.28 11.37 18.43
CA ARG A 70 6.17 11.14 16.99
C ARG A 70 5.67 9.74 16.62
N VAL A 71 5.99 8.72 17.42
CA VAL A 71 5.52 7.34 17.19
C VAL A 71 4.05 7.23 17.59
N VAL A 72 3.68 7.79 18.74
CA VAL A 72 2.29 7.85 19.22
C VAL A 72 1.39 8.54 18.20
N GLU A 73 1.81 9.68 17.65
CA GLU A 73 1.02 10.39 16.62
C GLU A 73 0.83 9.53 15.37
N VAL A 74 1.88 8.84 14.90
CA VAL A 74 1.79 7.93 13.74
C VAL A 74 0.88 6.73 14.03
N ASP A 75 0.98 6.14 15.21
CA ASP A 75 0.16 5.00 15.62
C ASP A 75 -1.32 5.38 15.84
N GLU A 76 -1.61 6.61 16.29
CA GLU A 76 -2.97 7.15 16.35
C GLU A 76 -3.59 7.22 14.95
N TYR A 77 -2.86 7.79 13.98
CA TYR A 77 -3.34 7.85 12.59
C TYR A 77 -3.48 6.46 11.96
N LEU A 78 -2.59 5.51 12.26
CA LEU A 78 -2.73 4.11 11.84
C LEU A 78 -3.98 3.45 12.44
N GLY A 79 -4.25 3.69 13.72
CA GLY A 79 -5.46 3.22 14.39
C GLY A 79 -6.73 3.77 13.76
N ARG A 80 -6.71 5.07 13.39
CA ARG A 80 -7.80 5.70 12.64
C ARG A 80 -7.98 5.07 11.25
N CYS A 81 -6.91 4.89 10.47
CA CYS A 81 -6.98 4.22 9.17
C CYS A 81 -7.63 2.84 9.26
N ARG A 82 -7.24 2.03 10.26
CA ARG A 82 -7.77 0.68 10.45
C ARG A 82 -9.25 0.68 10.83
N ARG A 83 -9.68 1.62 11.68
CA ARG A 83 -11.10 1.79 12.04
C ARG A 83 -11.93 2.22 10.85
N GLU A 84 -11.45 3.20 10.08
CA GLU A 84 -12.15 3.68 8.89
C GLU A 84 -12.17 2.63 7.77
N ARG A 85 -11.12 1.80 7.63
CA ARG A 85 -11.14 0.63 6.73
C ARG A 85 -12.14 -0.44 7.16
N ALA A 86 -12.28 -0.67 8.46
CA ALA A 86 -13.24 -1.63 8.98
C ALA A 86 -14.69 -1.13 8.86
N HIS A 87 -14.87 0.19 8.90
CA HIS A 87 -16.17 0.85 8.75
C HIS A 87 -16.53 1.12 7.28
N ALA A 88 -15.55 1.31 6.41
CA ALA A 88 -15.77 1.40 4.97
C ALA A 88 -16.16 0.03 4.43
N PRO A 89 -17.28 -0.10 3.67
CA PRO A 89 -17.53 -1.33 2.93
C PRO A 89 -16.29 -1.59 2.06
N LEU A 90 -15.77 -2.82 2.11
CA LEU A 90 -14.57 -3.25 1.38
C LEU A 90 -14.55 -2.57 0.00
N PRO A 91 -13.45 -1.85 -0.36
CA PRO A 91 -13.37 -1.29 -1.70
C PRO A 91 -13.60 -2.44 -2.66
N SER A 92 -14.60 -2.31 -3.54
CA SER A 92 -14.78 -3.25 -4.64
C SER A 92 -13.40 -3.44 -5.26
N PRO A 93 -12.92 -4.69 -5.44
CA PRO A 93 -11.58 -4.94 -5.90
C PRO A 93 -11.33 -4.08 -7.15
N PRO A 94 -10.16 -3.43 -7.27
CA PRO A 94 -9.89 -2.54 -8.40
C PRO A 94 -10.23 -3.29 -9.68
N ALA A 95 -11.20 -2.75 -10.41
CA ALA A 95 -11.65 -3.31 -11.68
C ALA A 95 -10.40 -3.58 -12.53
N ALA A 96 -10.21 -4.85 -12.88
CA ALA A 96 -9.30 -5.27 -13.93
C ALA A 96 -7.85 -4.76 -13.80
N ALA A 97 -7.08 -5.38 -12.89
CA ALA A 97 -5.86 -5.99 -13.40
C ALA A 97 -6.33 -7.22 -14.22
N GLU A 98 -6.64 -6.99 -15.51
CA GLU A 98 -6.75 -8.05 -16.50
C GLU A 98 -5.43 -8.81 -16.52
N VAL A 99 -5.33 -9.79 -15.63
CA VAL A 99 -4.51 -10.96 -15.84
C VAL A 99 -5.14 -11.67 -17.03
N HIS A 100 -4.68 -11.29 -18.22
CA HIS A 100 -4.70 -12.16 -19.39
C HIS A 100 -3.86 -13.38 -19.03
N ALA A 101 -4.47 -14.29 -18.28
CA ALA A 101 -4.00 -15.64 -18.10
C ALA A 101 -4.14 -16.29 -19.48
N ASP A 102 -3.05 -16.25 -20.23
CA ASP A 102 -2.82 -17.12 -21.38
C ASP A 102 -2.86 -18.56 -20.86
N VAL A 103 -4.06 -19.13 -20.81
CA VAL A 103 -4.27 -20.55 -20.57
C VAL A 103 -4.04 -21.21 -21.93
N PRO A 104 -2.95 -21.97 -22.12
CA PRO A 104 -2.80 -22.75 -23.34
C PRO A 104 -3.93 -23.77 -23.38
N ARG A 105 -4.79 -23.66 -24.41
CA ARG A 105 -5.87 -24.61 -24.69
C ARG A 105 -5.27 -25.99 -24.82
N SER A 106 -5.50 -26.85 -23.82
CA SER A 106 -5.26 -28.28 -23.92
C SER A 106 -6.21 -28.85 -24.97
N THR A 107 -5.65 -29.15 -26.14
CA THR A 107 -6.27 -29.90 -27.21
C THR A 107 -6.47 -31.34 -26.74
N THR A 108 -7.69 -31.71 -26.35
CA THR A 108 -8.18 -33.07 -26.48
C THR A 108 -9.61 -33.00 -26.99
N PRO A 109 -9.85 -33.59 -28.17
CA PRO A 109 -10.89 -34.62 -28.29
C PRO A 109 -10.35 -35.76 -29.19
N SER A 110 -10.82 -36.99 -29.24
CA SER A 110 -12.09 -37.60 -28.87
C SER A 110 -11.81 -39.06 -28.51
N ARG A 111 -12.62 -39.60 -27.62
CA ARG A 111 -12.82 -41.04 -27.45
C ARG A 111 -14.31 -41.25 -27.73
N ASP A 112 -14.61 -41.62 -28.97
CA ASP A 112 -15.85 -42.26 -29.40
C ASP A 112 -15.36 -43.63 -29.94
N ASP A 113 -15.50 -44.73 -29.22
CA ASP A 113 -16.72 -45.49 -28.93
C ASP A 113 -17.21 -46.27 -30.17
N GLU A 114 -17.17 -47.61 -30.03
CA GLU A 114 -18.00 -48.67 -30.67
C GLU A 114 -18.19 -48.66 -32.21
N SER A 115 -18.38 -49.75 -32.96
CA SER A 115 -18.42 -51.21 -32.86
C SER A 115 -18.53 -51.70 -34.33
N ASP A 116 -18.57 -53.02 -34.57
CA ASP A 116 -18.80 -53.72 -35.87
C ASP A 116 -17.58 -53.80 -36.81
N GLY A 117 -17.20 -54.91 -37.44
CA GLY A 117 -17.82 -56.21 -37.72
C GLY A 117 -17.32 -56.66 -39.12
N GLU A 118 -17.07 -57.97 -39.31
CA GLU A 118 -16.80 -58.67 -40.61
C GLU A 118 -15.38 -58.44 -41.20
N GLU A 119 -14.57 -59.42 -41.59
CA GLU A 119 -14.66 -60.85 -41.97
C GLU A 119 -13.45 -61.64 -41.44
#